data_AF-G9PDC3-F1
#
_entry.id   AF-G9PDC3-F1
#
_cell.length_a   1.000
_cell.length_b   1.000
_cell.length_c   1.000
_cell.angle_alpha   90.00
_cell.angle_beta   90.00
_cell.angle_gamma   90.00
#
_symmetry.space_group_name_H-M   'P 1'
#
loop_
_entity.id
_entity.type
_entity.pdbx_description
1 polymer ?
#
loop_
_entity_poly.entity_id
_entity_poly.type
_entity_poly.pdbx_seq_one_letter_code
_entity_poly.pdbx_strand_id
1 'polypeptide(L)'
;MKLPFRKNAASTADLSQARVRVDTRTKNLTKRLQPGEIAVIDHGDLDRVAAEALVECQVRAVLNASPSVSGRYPNLGPDVLLDNGIVLIDGLGPDIMTLHEGSQVRIEQDGQVFSKSGKLIAQGTLQTKESVAQLMDQARQGLSHQLEAFAANTMDYMKQERDLLLNDVGMPELRTNFSGKHVLVVVRGYSYKEDLKALRSYIREYRPIIIGVDGGADAVMEIGFKPDLVVGDMDSVSDKALKSGAEIIVHAYRDGRAPGLARVEELGVEHTVFAATGTSEDIAMLIADSGGAQLIVAVGTHVTLLEFLDKGREGMSSTFLTRLKVGSKLIDAKGVSQIYHTRVSNWQIMLLALAGLLAIFAALYATPAGQTLLGLLAAGIDDMVDTVRSWVGLRPTTPNI
;
A
#
# COMPACT_ATOMS: atom_id res chain seq x y z
N MET A 1 27.58 8.74 -12.43
CA MET A 1 28.56 9.49 -11.61
C MET A 1 29.05 8.52 -10.54
N LYS A 2 30.27 7.99 -10.68
CA LYS A 2 30.83 6.96 -9.78
C LYS A 2 31.26 7.62 -8.46
N LEU A 3 30.66 7.23 -7.33
CA LEU A 3 31.06 7.68 -6.00
C LEU A 3 32.41 7.03 -5.61
N PRO A 4 33.42 7.82 -5.20
CA PRO A 4 34.72 7.31 -4.79
C PRO A 4 34.78 7.23 -3.26
N PHE A 5 34.33 6.12 -2.66
CA PHE A 5 34.62 5.84 -1.25
C PHE A 5 34.88 4.36 -1.04
N ARG A 6 36.12 3.95 -1.32
CA ARG A 6 36.67 2.71 -0.77
C ARG A 6 37.11 3.02 0.67
N LYS A 7 36.16 3.04 1.61
CA LYS A 7 36.48 3.07 3.05
C LYS A 7 36.97 1.69 3.47
N ASN A 8 38.09 1.65 4.19
CA ASN A 8 38.60 0.43 4.82
C ASN A 8 37.48 -0.21 5.65
N ALA A 9 37.31 -1.53 5.52
CA ALA A 9 36.40 -2.29 6.35
C ALA A 9 36.69 -1.96 7.83
N ALA A 10 35.65 -1.55 8.57
CA ALA A 10 35.80 -1.22 9.98
C ALA A 10 36.29 -2.47 10.73
N SER A 11 37.50 -2.42 11.31
CA SER A 11 37.96 -3.50 12.17
C SER A 11 37.06 -3.58 13.41
N THR A 12 36.81 -4.78 13.94
CA THR A 12 36.02 -4.99 15.17
C THR A 12 36.51 -4.16 16.37
N ALA A 13 37.80 -3.79 16.38
CA ALA A 13 38.37 -2.90 17.40
C ALA A 13 37.78 -1.46 17.38
N ASP A 14 37.36 -0.95 16.22
CA ASP A 14 36.80 0.40 16.03
C ASP A 14 35.32 0.47 16.48
N LEU A 15 34.63 -0.67 16.56
CA LEU A 15 33.22 -0.73 16.95
C LEU A 15 32.97 -0.52 18.45
N SER A 16 34.00 -0.70 19.29
CA SER A 16 33.90 -0.69 20.76
C SER A 16 33.35 0.60 21.40
N GLN A 17 33.34 1.72 20.66
CA GLN A 17 32.82 3.01 21.15
C GLN A 17 31.45 3.38 20.57
N ALA A 18 30.91 2.61 19.62
CA ALA A 18 29.64 2.94 18.99
C ALA A 18 28.48 2.83 19.98
N ARG A 19 27.48 3.69 19.80
CA ARG A 19 26.21 3.55 20.49
C ARG A 19 25.30 2.60 19.71
N VAL A 20 24.54 1.79 20.43
CA VAL A 20 23.53 0.92 19.84
C VAL A 20 22.19 1.61 19.77
N ARG A 21 21.43 1.33 18.72
CA ARG A 21 19.99 1.59 18.63
C ARG A 21 19.29 0.26 18.39
N VAL A 22 18.17 0.06 19.07
CA VAL A 22 17.50 -1.24 19.16
C VAL A 22 16.05 -1.05 18.76
N ASP A 23 15.57 -1.86 17.81
CA ASP A 23 14.15 -1.93 17.47
C ASP A 23 13.89 -3.27 16.77
N THR A 24 12.76 -3.92 17.08
CA THR A 24 12.35 -5.14 16.37
C THR A 24 11.99 -4.83 14.92
N ARG A 25 11.54 -3.59 14.62
CA ARG A 25 11.20 -3.17 13.26
C ARG A 25 12.28 -2.27 12.69
N THR A 26 13.06 -2.79 11.74
CA THR A 26 14.13 -2.04 11.06
C THR A 26 13.65 -0.70 10.49
N LYS A 27 12.43 -0.63 9.95
CA LYS A 27 11.82 0.62 9.44
C LYS A 27 11.62 1.71 10.50
N ASN A 28 11.39 1.33 11.76
CA ASN A 28 11.28 2.29 12.86
C ASN A 28 12.67 2.73 13.33
N LEU A 29 13.62 1.79 13.34
CA LEU A 29 15.01 2.02 13.70
C LEU A 29 15.69 3.06 12.79
N THR A 30 15.53 2.93 11.47
CA THR A 30 16.18 3.79 10.46
C THR A 30 15.76 5.26 10.55
N LYS A 31 14.60 5.57 11.14
CA LYS A 31 14.17 6.95 11.39
C LYS A 31 14.96 7.65 12.51
N ARG A 32 15.65 6.88 13.35
CA ARG A 32 16.29 7.34 14.59
C ARG A 32 17.78 7.06 14.64
N LEU A 33 18.28 6.18 13.77
CA LEU A 33 19.69 5.87 13.62
C LEU A 33 20.50 7.11 13.19
N GLN A 34 21.67 7.26 13.80
CA GLN A 34 22.65 8.27 13.42
C GLN A 34 23.88 7.62 12.76
N PRO A 35 24.57 8.33 11.84
CA PRO A 35 25.82 7.86 11.26
C PRO A 35 26.83 7.42 12.32
N GLY A 36 27.41 6.24 12.15
CA GLY A 36 28.39 5.69 13.07
C GLY A 36 27.83 4.82 14.21
N GLU A 37 26.51 4.75 14.38
CA GLU A 37 25.86 3.88 15.38
C GLU A 37 25.83 2.40 14.92
N ILE A 38 25.53 1.51 15.86
CA ILE A 38 25.28 0.08 15.62
C ILE A 38 23.77 -0.16 15.64
N ALA A 39 23.25 -0.80 14.60
CA ALA A 39 21.85 -1.21 14.53
C ALA A 39 21.69 -2.58 15.19
N VAL A 40 20.77 -2.69 16.14
CA VAL A 40 20.33 -3.97 16.71
C VAL A 40 18.91 -4.22 16.24
N ILE A 41 18.73 -5.32 15.51
CA ILE A 41 17.47 -5.66 14.83
C ILE A 41 17.05 -7.09 15.15
N ASP A 42 15.78 -7.37 14.95
CA ASP A 42 15.26 -8.73 14.88
C ASP A 42 14.51 -8.91 13.55
N HIS A 43 15.27 -9.21 12.49
CA HIS A 43 14.78 -9.23 11.13
C HIS A 43 15.32 -10.44 10.38
N GLY A 44 14.55 -11.54 10.38
CA GLY A 44 14.87 -12.73 9.58
C GLY A 44 14.74 -12.47 8.08
N ASP A 45 15.57 -13.11 7.26
CA ASP A 45 15.57 -12.95 5.80
C ASP A 45 15.71 -11.49 5.34
N LEU A 46 16.68 -10.77 5.91
CA LEU A 46 16.91 -9.34 5.66
C LEU A 46 16.86 -9.00 4.16
N ASP A 47 15.87 -8.22 3.76
CA ASP A 47 15.68 -7.86 2.35
C ASP A 47 16.63 -6.72 1.91
N ARG A 48 16.66 -6.47 0.60
CA ARG A 48 17.48 -5.42 0.00
C ARG A 48 17.08 -4.02 0.48
N VAL A 49 15.79 -3.74 0.62
CA VAL A 49 15.27 -2.41 0.96
C VAL A 49 15.63 -2.04 2.40
N ALA A 50 15.48 -2.98 3.32
CA ALA A 50 15.87 -2.85 4.71
C ALA A 50 17.40 -2.67 4.83
N ALA A 51 18.18 -3.44 4.08
CA ALA A 51 19.63 -3.30 4.06
C ALA A 51 20.08 -1.95 3.47
N GLU A 52 19.50 -1.51 2.35
CA GLU A 52 19.79 -0.19 1.75
C GLU A 52 19.45 0.95 2.72
N ALA A 53 18.33 0.87 3.44
CA ALA A 53 17.98 1.86 4.46
C ALA A 53 18.99 1.91 5.62
N LEU A 54 19.55 0.77 6.03
CA LEU A 54 20.61 0.72 7.03
C LEU A 54 21.94 1.30 6.49
N VAL A 55 22.25 1.04 5.22
CA VAL A 55 23.41 1.64 4.51
C VAL A 55 23.29 3.16 4.43
N GLU A 56 22.10 3.67 4.07
CA GLU A 56 21.82 5.12 4.03
C GLU A 56 22.01 5.79 5.38
N CYS A 57 21.68 5.11 6.48
CA CYS A 57 21.95 5.57 7.84
C CYS A 57 23.43 5.54 8.24
N GLN A 58 24.32 4.98 7.40
CA GLN A 58 25.77 4.87 7.64
C GLN A 58 26.11 4.17 8.96
N VAL A 59 25.39 3.10 9.29
CA VAL A 59 25.68 2.28 10.48
C VAL A 59 27.02 1.56 10.34
N ARG A 60 27.71 1.33 11.45
CA ARG A 60 29.01 0.62 11.43
C ARG A 60 28.85 -0.89 11.51
N ALA A 61 27.81 -1.35 12.19
CA ALA A 61 27.49 -2.76 12.29
C ALA A 61 25.98 -2.97 12.45
N VAL A 62 25.55 -4.16 12.10
CA VAL A 62 24.21 -4.71 12.29
C VAL A 62 24.34 -5.96 13.14
N LEU A 63 23.67 -5.94 14.30
CA LEU A 63 23.55 -7.07 15.22
C LEU A 63 22.12 -7.60 15.09
N ASN A 64 21.96 -8.73 14.40
CA ASN A 64 20.65 -9.32 14.15
C ASN A 64 20.39 -10.46 15.14
N ALA A 65 19.27 -10.36 15.85
CA ALA A 65 18.78 -11.43 16.71
C ALA A 65 18.42 -12.68 15.89
N SER A 66 17.80 -12.46 14.73
CA SER A 66 17.42 -13.50 13.77
C SER A 66 18.54 -13.76 12.75
N PRO A 67 18.53 -14.91 12.05
CA PRO A 67 19.42 -15.12 10.92
C PRO A 67 19.00 -14.24 9.75
N SER A 68 19.94 -13.45 9.19
CA SER A 68 19.65 -12.64 8.01
C SER A 68 19.42 -13.51 6.76
N VAL A 69 19.86 -14.77 6.75
CA VAL A 69 19.49 -15.79 5.76
C VAL A 69 18.96 -17.01 6.51
N SER A 70 17.66 -17.26 6.44
CA SER A 70 17.04 -18.42 7.11
C SER A 70 17.27 -19.74 6.40
N GLY A 71 17.67 -19.70 5.13
CA GLY A 71 17.76 -20.88 4.25
C GLY A 71 16.46 -21.20 3.51
N ARG A 72 15.38 -20.43 3.69
CA ARG A 72 14.10 -20.63 2.98
C ARG A 72 14.21 -20.30 1.49
N TYR A 73 14.86 -19.19 1.17
CA TYR A 73 15.08 -18.70 -0.19
C TYR A 73 16.24 -17.69 -0.18
N PRO A 74 16.90 -17.42 -1.32
CA PRO A 74 18.01 -16.47 -1.37
C PRO A 74 17.51 -15.02 -1.28
N ASN A 75 18.15 -14.21 -0.44
CA ASN A 75 17.87 -12.79 -0.22
C ASN A 75 19.15 -11.93 -0.35
N LEU A 76 19.00 -10.67 -0.74
CA LEU A 76 20.14 -9.80 -1.09
C LEU A 76 20.64 -8.91 0.05
N GLY A 77 19.91 -8.79 1.16
CA GLY A 77 20.23 -7.82 2.22
C GLY A 77 21.62 -8.01 2.85
N PRO A 78 22.05 -9.24 3.19
CA PRO A 78 23.38 -9.47 3.74
C PRO A 78 24.52 -9.00 2.83
N ASP A 79 24.45 -9.30 1.53
CA ASP A 79 25.45 -8.86 0.55
C ASP A 79 25.52 -7.34 0.45
N VAL A 80 24.36 -6.66 0.45
CA VAL A 80 24.30 -5.18 0.43
C VAL A 80 25.02 -4.57 1.63
N LEU A 81 24.86 -5.13 2.83
CA LEU A 81 25.56 -4.65 4.02
C LEU A 81 27.08 -4.86 3.89
N LEU A 82 27.51 -6.07 3.53
CA LEU A 82 28.92 -6.43 3.43
C LEU A 82 29.65 -5.66 2.32
N ASP A 83 29.00 -5.44 1.17
CA ASP A 83 29.55 -4.65 0.06
C ASP A 83 29.80 -3.19 0.44
N ASN A 84 29.02 -2.66 1.39
CA ASN A 84 29.19 -1.32 1.95
C ASN A 84 30.09 -1.28 3.19
N GLY A 85 30.75 -2.39 3.53
CA GLY A 85 31.70 -2.48 4.64
C GLY A 85 31.05 -2.43 6.03
N ILE A 86 29.75 -2.74 6.12
CA ILE A 86 29.00 -2.82 7.37
C ILE A 86 29.19 -4.22 7.95
N VAL A 87 29.61 -4.30 9.20
CA VAL A 87 29.77 -5.58 9.91
C VAL A 87 28.41 -6.19 10.21
N LEU A 88 28.20 -7.46 9.87
CA LEU A 88 26.95 -8.18 10.14
C LEU A 88 27.22 -9.35 11.09
N ILE A 89 26.46 -9.42 12.18
CA ILE A 89 26.47 -10.57 13.11
C ILE A 89 25.04 -11.07 13.24
N ASP A 90 24.83 -12.33 12.87
CA ASP A 90 23.52 -12.97 12.83
C ASP A 90 23.31 -13.96 13.98
N GLY A 91 22.04 -14.26 14.26
CA GLY A 91 21.68 -15.34 15.17
C GLY A 91 22.09 -15.07 16.62
N LEU A 92 22.11 -13.80 17.03
CA LEU A 92 22.40 -13.39 18.41
C LEU A 92 21.27 -13.76 19.39
N GLY A 93 20.11 -14.19 18.88
CA GLY A 93 18.96 -14.56 19.69
C GLY A 93 18.26 -13.38 20.35
N PRO A 94 17.18 -13.62 21.10
CA PRO A 94 16.35 -12.56 21.68
C PRO A 94 17.08 -11.73 22.75
N ASP A 95 18.15 -12.26 23.36
CA ASP A 95 18.88 -11.58 24.43
C ASP A 95 19.53 -10.27 23.96
N ILE A 96 19.95 -10.17 22.70
CA ILE A 96 20.52 -8.93 22.15
C ILE A 96 19.51 -7.78 22.14
N MET A 97 18.21 -8.10 22.02
CA MET A 97 17.12 -7.11 21.98
C MET A 97 16.84 -6.48 23.35
N THR A 98 17.44 -6.99 24.42
CA THR A 98 17.33 -6.42 25.78
C THR A 98 18.22 -5.19 26.00
N LEU A 99 19.10 -4.88 25.04
CA LEU A 99 19.97 -3.71 25.08
C LEU A 99 19.17 -2.40 25.16
N HIS A 100 19.63 -1.48 26.00
CA HIS A 100 19.06 -0.13 26.03
C HIS A 100 19.69 0.74 24.94
N GLU A 101 18.88 1.59 24.32
CA GLU A 101 19.40 2.53 23.33
C GLU A 101 20.45 3.48 23.90
N GLY A 102 21.46 3.79 23.09
CA GLY A 102 22.59 4.60 23.50
C GLY A 102 23.67 3.82 24.27
N SER A 103 23.43 2.55 24.61
CA SER A 103 24.43 1.69 25.24
C SER A 103 25.64 1.47 24.32
N GLN A 104 26.80 1.25 24.92
CA GLN A 104 28.00 0.84 24.21
C GLN A 104 28.20 -0.66 24.39
N VAL A 105 28.56 -1.33 23.31
CA VAL A 105 28.85 -2.77 23.30
C VAL A 105 30.24 -3.02 22.76
N ARG A 106 30.87 -4.09 23.22
CA ARG A 106 32.14 -4.58 22.71
C ARG A 106 31.86 -5.84 21.91
N ILE A 107 32.25 -5.83 20.64
CA ILE A 107 32.10 -6.93 19.71
C ILE A 107 33.45 -7.61 19.55
N GLU A 108 33.53 -8.91 19.81
CA GLU A 108 34.73 -9.70 19.58
C GLU A 108 34.74 -10.34 18.18
N GLN A 109 35.90 -10.83 17.74
CA GLN A 109 36.08 -11.37 16.38
C GLN A 109 35.30 -12.66 16.13
N ASP A 110 34.91 -13.37 17.19
CA ASP A 110 34.16 -14.63 17.15
C ASP A 110 32.64 -14.42 17.17
N GLY A 111 32.16 -13.17 17.10
CA GLY A 111 30.74 -12.84 17.11
C GLY A 111 30.11 -12.72 18.50
N GLN A 112 30.92 -12.73 19.57
CA GLN A 112 30.44 -12.46 20.92
C GLN A 112 30.23 -10.97 21.17
N VAL A 113 29.10 -10.62 21.80
CA VAL A 113 28.74 -9.25 22.14
C VAL A 113 28.71 -9.09 23.66
N PHE A 114 29.54 -8.18 24.17
CA PHE A 114 29.67 -7.88 25.59
C PHE A 114 29.13 -6.49 25.92
N SER A 115 28.58 -6.34 27.12
CA SER A 115 28.29 -5.03 27.69
C SER A 115 29.58 -4.27 28.00
N LYS A 116 29.47 -2.95 28.22
CA LYS A 116 30.58 -2.13 28.74
C LYS A 116 31.16 -2.64 30.07
N SER A 117 30.36 -3.33 30.88
CA SER A 117 30.81 -3.95 32.15
C SER A 117 31.50 -5.31 31.97
N GLY A 118 31.63 -5.81 30.74
CA GLY A 118 32.29 -7.09 30.43
C GLY A 118 31.39 -8.32 30.55
N LYS A 119 30.07 -8.15 30.71
CA LYS A 119 29.11 -9.26 30.73
C LYS A 119 28.78 -9.69 29.29
N LEU A 120 28.87 -10.98 28.99
CA LEU A 120 28.39 -11.53 27.71
C LEU A 120 26.87 -11.35 27.62
N ILE A 121 26.41 -10.76 26.51
CA ILE A 121 24.99 -10.50 26.24
C ILE A 121 24.45 -11.58 25.31
N ALA A 122 25.14 -11.81 24.20
CA ALA A 122 24.74 -12.72 23.16
C ALA A 122 25.97 -13.19 22.37
N GLN A 123 25.84 -14.34 21.71
CA GLN A 123 26.82 -14.88 20.79
C GLN A 123 26.12 -15.21 19.47
N GLY A 124 26.68 -14.72 18.37
CA GLY A 124 26.16 -14.94 17.04
C GLY A 124 27.27 -15.34 16.07
N THR A 125 26.93 -15.36 14.78
CA THR A 125 27.86 -15.67 13.71
C THR A 125 28.25 -14.40 12.97
N LEU A 126 29.55 -14.08 12.98
CA LEU A 126 30.08 -13.01 12.14
C LEU A 126 29.99 -13.41 10.67
N GLN A 127 29.24 -12.65 9.88
CA GLN A 127 29.05 -12.94 8.47
C GLN A 127 30.18 -12.36 7.60
N THR A 128 30.66 -13.16 6.66
CA THR A 128 31.60 -12.78 5.60
C THR A 128 30.95 -13.00 4.24
N LYS A 129 31.57 -12.51 3.17
CA LYS A 129 31.06 -12.75 1.81
C LYS A 129 31.01 -14.24 1.48
N GLU A 130 31.98 -15.00 1.98
CA GLU A 130 32.05 -16.44 1.80
C GLU A 130 30.96 -17.17 2.58
N SER A 131 30.69 -16.79 3.84
CA SER A 131 29.61 -17.40 4.62
C SER A 131 28.23 -17.07 4.04
N VAL A 132 28.02 -15.82 3.63
CA VAL A 132 26.77 -15.40 2.97
C VAL A 132 26.57 -16.12 1.65
N ALA A 133 27.61 -16.27 0.82
CA ALA A 133 27.51 -17.02 -0.43
C ALA A 133 27.12 -18.50 -0.20
N GLN A 134 27.68 -19.14 0.83
CA GLN A 134 27.30 -20.51 1.20
C GLN A 134 25.86 -20.60 1.68
N LEU A 135 25.41 -19.66 2.51
CA LEU A 135 24.02 -19.58 2.97
C LEU A 135 23.07 -19.33 1.80
N MET A 136 23.45 -18.50 0.83
CA MET A 136 22.68 -18.26 -0.40
C MET A 136 22.54 -19.53 -1.25
N ASP A 137 23.63 -20.30 -1.41
CA ASP A 137 23.60 -21.56 -2.17
C ASP A 137 22.71 -22.60 -1.49
N GLN A 138 22.76 -22.70 -0.16
CA GLN A 138 21.85 -23.54 0.61
C GLN A 138 20.39 -23.07 0.47
N ALA A 139 20.16 -21.75 0.54
CA ALA A 139 18.83 -21.18 0.41
C ALA A 139 18.20 -21.39 -0.98
N ARG A 140 19.02 -21.51 -2.04
CA ARG A 140 18.53 -21.91 -3.38
C ARG A 140 17.98 -23.34 -3.39
N GLN A 141 18.54 -24.25 -2.60
CA GLN A 141 17.97 -25.60 -2.45
C GLN A 141 16.67 -25.54 -1.65
N GLY A 142 16.63 -24.70 -0.61
CA GLY A 142 15.41 -24.41 0.14
C GLY A 142 14.27 -23.89 -0.73
N LEU A 143 14.58 -23.04 -1.71
CA LEU A 143 13.59 -22.48 -2.64
C LEU A 143 12.84 -23.57 -3.42
N SER A 144 13.53 -24.62 -3.89
CA SER A 144 12.88 -25.74 -4.58
C SER A 144 11.80 -26.39 -3.71
N HIS A 145 12.12 -26.65 -2.43
CA HIS A 145 11.14 -27.18 -1.49
C HIS A 145 9.98 -26.21 -1.22
N GLN A 146 10.23 -24.89 -1.20
CA GLN A 146 9.15 -23.92 -1.08
C GLN A 146 8.25 -23.90 -2.32
N LEU A 147 8.81 -24.04 -3.52
CA LEU A 147 8.05 -24.12 -4.77
C LEU A 147 7.22 -25.41 -4.86
N GLU A 148 7.76 -26.55 -4.43
CA GLU A 148 7.01 -27.81 -4.33
C GLU A 148 5.85 -27.68 -3.34
N ALA A 149 6.10 -27.12 -2.16
CA ALA A 149 5.06 -26.86 -1.16
C ALA A 149 3.99 -25.89 -1.70
N PHE A 150 4.41 -24.84 -2.41
CA PHE A 150 3.50 -23.91 -3.07
C PHE A 150 2.63 -24.62 -4.12
N ALA A 151 3.21 -25.47 -4.96
CA ALA A 151 2.48 -26.22 -5.97
C ALA A 151 1.44 -27.18 -5.34
N ALA A 152 1.83 -27.91 -4.29
CA ALA A 152 0.93 -28.80 -3.55
C ALA A 152 -0.23 -28.03 -2.91
N ASN A 153 0.06 -26.95 -2.18
CA ASN A 153 -0.96 -26.10 -1.55
C ASN A 153 -1.89 -25.46 -2.59
N THR A 154 -1.34 -25.10 -3.76
CA THR A 154 -2.12 -24.51 -4.86
C THR A 154 -3.08 -25.51 -5.46
N MET A 155 -2.66 -26.77 -5.63
CA MET A 155 -3.54 -27.85 -6.08
C MET A 155 -4.67 -28.11 -5.09
N ASP A 156 -4.37 -28.11 -3.79
CA ASP A 156 -5.37 -28.31 -2.75
C ASP A 156 -6.36 -27.15 -2.69
N TYR A 157 -5.87 -25.90 -2.78
CA TYR A 157 -6.74 -24.73 -2.89
C TYR A 157 -7.63 -24.77 -4.14
N MET A 158 -7.08 -25.12 -5.31
CA MET A 158 -7.89 -25.26 -6.53
C MET A 158 -8.99 -26.31 -6.38
N LYS A 159 -8.71 -27.45 -5.72
CA LYS A 159 -9.73 -28.47 -5.47
C LYS A 159 -10.80 -27.98 -4.52
N GLN A 160 -10.42 -27.23 -3.48
CA GLN A 160 -11.32 -26.71 -2.47
C GLN A 160 -12.20 -25.56 -3.00
N GLU A 161 -11.64 -24.65 -3.79
CA GLU A 161 -12.32 -23.41 -4.23
C GLU A 161 -12.62 -23.36 -5.73
N ARG A 162 -12.60 -24.51 -6.41
CA ARG A 162 -12.90 -24.61 -7.84
C ARG A 162 -14.16 -23.85 -8.22
N ASP A 163 -15.24 -24.05 -7.47
CA ASP A 163 -16.55 -23.53 -7.85
C ASP A 163 -16.64 -22.01 -7.61
N LEU A 164 -15.96 -21.49 -6.57
CA LEU A 164 -15.83 -20.05 -6.35
C LEU A 164 -14.96 -19.39 -7.43
N LEU A 165 -13.81 -19.99 -7.75
CA LEU A 165 -12.86 -19.43 -8.71
C LEU A 165 -13.34 -19.54 -10.16
N LEU A 166 -14.02 -20.62 -10.56
CA LEU A 166 -14.38 -20.85 -11.96
C LEU A 166 -15.84 -20.50 -12.27
N ASN A 167 -16.74 -20.65 -11.29
CA ASN A 167 -18.18 -20.56 -11.53
C ASN A 167 -18.85 -19.46 -10.68
N ASP A 168 -18.07 -18.69 -9.90
CA ASP A 168 -18.55 -17.66 -8.96
C ASP A 168 -19.63 -18.18 -7.99
N VAL A 169 -19.58 -19.47 -7.67
CA VAL A 169 -20.57 -20.11 -6.79
C VAL A 169 -20.29 -19.71 -5.35
N GLY A 170 -21.35 -19.30 -4.64
CA GLY A 170 -21.30 -18.95 -3.22
C GLY A 170 -21.00 -17.49 -2.93
N MET A 171 -20.85 -16.65 -3.97
CA MET A 171 -20.67 -15.20 -3.78
C MET A 171 -21.82 -14.59 -2.95
N PRO A 172 -21.51 -13.65 -2.04
CA PRO A 172 -22.54 -12.99 -1.25
C PRO A 172 -23.41 -12.09 -2.16
N GLU A 173 -24.68 -11.94 -1.80
CA GLU A 173 -25.52 -10.91 -2.40
C GLU A 173 -25.09 -9.54 -1.86
N LEU A 174 -24.80 -8.60 -2.77
CA LEU A 174 -24.29 -7.28 -2.43
C LEU A 174 -25.28 -6.21 -2.86
N ARG A 175 -25.48 -5.21 -2.00
CA ARG A 175 -26.22 -3.99 -2.31
C ARG A 175 -25.41 -3.07 -3.23
N THR A 176 -24.09 -3.13 -3.10
CA THR A 176 -23.16 -2.33 -3.90
C THR A 176 -23.14 -2.83 -5.36
N ASN A 177 -23.47 -1.96 -6.32
CA ASN A 177 -23.43 -2.29 -7.75
C ASN A 177 -22.08 -1.95 -8.38
N PHE A 178 -21.30 -2.99 -8.70
CA PHE A 178 -19.96 -2.94 -9.31
C PHE A 178 -19.95 -2.84 -10.84
N SER A 179 -21.07 -3.12 -11.50
CA SER A 179 -21.12 -3.32 -12.95
C SER A 179 -20.61 -2.09 -13.71
N GLY A 180 -19.58 -2.30 -14.55
CA GLY A 180 -18.99 -1.26 -15.40
C GLY A 180 -18.26 -0.15 -14.64
N LYS A 181 -17.99 -0.32 -13.34
CA LYS A 181 -17.29 0.67 -12.52
C LYS A 181 -15.85 0.26 -12.25
N HIS A 182 -15.03 1.25 -11.92
CA HIS A 182 -13.72 1.01 -11.34
C HIS A 182 -13.87 0.67 -9.86
N VAL A 183 -13.00 -0.19 -9.36
CA VAL A 183 -12.92 -0.58 -7.96
C VAL A 183 -11.53 -0.29 -7.44
N LEU A 184 -11.45 0.25 -6.23
CA LEU A 184 -10.21 0.48 -5.51
C LEU A 184 -10.17 -0.45 -4.29
N VAL A 185 -9.32 -1.47 -4.33
CA VAL A 185 -9.09 -2.39 -3.22
C VAL A 185 -7.92 -1.87 -2.39
N VAL A 186 -8.17 -1.56 -1.11
CA VAL A 186 -7.17 -0.95 -0.23
C VAL A 186 -6.83 -1.89 0.91
N VAL A 187 -5.57 -2.34 0.95
CA VAL A 187 -4.99 -3.11 2.05
C VAL A 187 -3.89 -2.32 2.77
N ARG A 188 -3.65 -2.61 4.06
CA ARG A 188 -2.51 -2.06 4.81
C ARG A 188 -1.21 -2.85 4.54
N GLY A 189 -0.79 -2.96 3.29
CA GLY A 189 0.49 -3.61 2.94
C GLY A 189 1.65 -2.63 2.76
N TYR A 190 2.62 -2.95 1.92
CA TYR A 190 3.80 -2.09 1.74
C TYR A 190 3.46 -0.78 1.02
N SER A 191 4.02 0.34 1.49
CA SER A 191 3.85 1.69 0.89
C SER A 191 2.41 2.17 0.62
N TYR A 192 1.40 1.55 1.25
CA TYR A 192 -0.02 1.87 1.00
C TYR A 192 -0.36 3.35 1.25
N LYS A 193 0.31 4.00 2.21
CA LYS A 193 0.05 5.41 2.54
C LYS A 193 0.48 6.34 1.41
N GLU A 194 1.64 6.05 0.83
CA GLU A 194 2.20 6.80 -0.29
C GLU A 194 1.33 6.58 -1.55
N ASP A 195 1.00 5.32 -1.85
CA ASP A 195 0.18 4.95 -3.01
C ASP A 195 -1.22 5.56 -2.92
N LEU A 196 -1.87 5.46 -1.75
CA LEU A 196 -3.22 6.00 -1.56
C LEU A 196 -3.25 7.54 -1.61
N LYS A 197 -2.18 8.21 -1.18
CA LYS A 197 -2.02 9.66 -1.37
C LYS A 197 -1.88 10.03 -2.83
N ALA A 198 -1.09 9.28 -3.60
CA ALA A 198 -0.91 9.49 -5.04
C ALA A 198 -2.24 9.33 -5.80
N LEU A 199 -3.09 8.40 -5.37
CA LEU A 199 -4.39 8.13 -5.99
C LEU A 199 -5.51 9.12 -5.63
N ARG A 200 -5.27 10.14 -4.80
CA ARG A 200 -6.33 11.12 -4.41
C ARG A 200 -7.04 11.77 -5.60
N SER A 201 -6.30 12.12 -6.64
CA SER A 201 -6.87 12.72 -7.86
C SER A 201 -7.72 11.72 -8.62
N TYR A 202 -7.21 10.49 -8.78
CA TYR A 202 -7.93 9.39 -9.40
C TYR A 202 -9.25 9.09 -8.69
N ILE A 203 -9.26 9.00 -7.35
CA ILE A 203 -10.46 8.75 -6.55
C ILE A 203 -11.51 9.86 -6.77
N ARG A 204 -11.08 11.13 -6.83
CA ARG A 204 -12.02 12.25 -7.01
C ARG A 204 -12.60 12.34 -8.41
N GLU A 205 -11.83 12.02 -9.44
CA GLU A 205 -12.29 12.08 -10.84
C GLU A 205 -13.17 10.88 -11.19
N TYR A 206 -12.68 9.66 -10.94
CA TYR A 206 -13.35 8.44 -11.38
C TYR A 206 -14.41 7.94 -10.39
N ARG A 207 -14.36 8.38 -9.14
CA ARG A 207 -15.25 7.93 -8.05
C ARG A 207 -15.41 6.40 -8.05
N PRO A 208 -14.28 5.65 -7.97
CA PRO A 208 -14.34 4.19 -7.94
C PRO A 208 -15.07 3.73 -6.68
N ILE A 209 -15.62 2.52 -6.73
CA ILE A 209 -16.07 1.83 -5.51
C ILE A 209 -14.85 1.51 -4.67
N ILE A 210 -14.84 1.91 -3.41
CA ILE A 210 -13.71 1.71 -2.50
C ILE A 210 -14.00 0.51 -1.59
N ILE A 211 -13.21 -0.55 -1.74
CA ILE A 211 -13.21 -1.69 -0.84
C ILE A 211 -12.06 -1.53 0.16
N GLY A 212 -12.38 -1.37 1.44
CA GLY A 212 -11.41 -1.41 2.53
C GLY A 212 -11.22 -2.84 3.03
N VAL A 213 -10.02 -3.39 2.91
CA VAL A 213 -9.73 -4.76 3.34
C VAL A 213 -9.01 -4.74 4.68
N ASP A 214 -9.58 -5.41 5.67
CA ASP A 214 -9.16 -5.36 7.08
C ASP A 214 -8.94 -3.88 7.50
N GLY A 215 -7.80 -3.56 8.13
CA GLY A 215 -7.44 -2.19 8.48
C GLY A 215 -7.26 -1.22 7.29
N GLY A 216 -7.33 -1.68 6.05
CA GLY A 216 -7.37 -0.83 4.86
C GLY A 216 -8.58 0.11 4.85
N ALA A 217 -9.70 -0.29 5.45
CA ALA A 217 -10.87 0.59 5.62
C ALA A 217 -10.55 1.85 6.43
N ASP A 218 -9.75 1.72 7.49
CA ASP A 218 -9.28 2.87 8.26
C ASP A 218 -8.32 3.75 7.46
N ALA A 219 -7.46 3.15 6.62
CA ALA A 219 -6.53 3.90 5.78
C ALA A 219 -7.27 4.81 4.79
N VAL A 220 -8.39 4.33 4.22
CA VAL A 220 -9.29 5.12 3.38
C VAL A 220 -9.87 6.29 4.17
N MET A 221 -10.34 6.04 5.40
CA MET A 221 -10.90 7.06 6.29
C MET A 221 -9.86 8.12 6.70
N GLU A 222 -8.62 7.71 6.98
CA GLU A 222 -7.50 8.60 7.36
C GLU A 222 -7.21 9.65 6.28
N ILE A 223 -7.40 9.32 5.01
CA ILE A 223 -7.14 10.25 3.90
C ILE A 223 -8.37 11.06 3.46
N GLY A 224 -9.51 10.89 4.15
CA GLY A 224 -10.73 11.68 3.97
C GLY A 224 -11.75 11.11 2.99
N PHE A 225 -11.64 9.82 2.62
CA PHE A 225 -12.68 9.13 1.85
C PHE A 225 -13.44 8.14 2.74
N LYS A 226 -14.58 7.65 2.28
CA LYS A 226 -15.33 6.58 2.95
C LYS A 226 -15.24 5.30 2.12
N PRO A 227 -15.04 4.13 2.73
CA PRO A 227 -15.22 2.87 2.04
C PRO A 227 -16.69 2.67 1.67
N ASP A 228 -16.94 2.05 0.52
CA ASP A 228 -18.28 1.58 0.11
C ASP A 228 -18.52 0.17 0.64
N LEU A 229 -17.46 -0.66 0.66
CA LEU A 229 -17.46 -2.02 1.18
C LEU A 229 -16.28 -2.21 2.14
N VAL A 230 -16.47 -2.96 3.21
CA VAL A 230 -15.39 -3.44 4.10
C VAL A 230 -15.38 -4.95 4.11
N VAL A 231 -14.22 -5.56 3.85
CA VAL A 231 -14.07 -7.02 3.77
C VAL A 231 -12.95 -7.47 4.70
N GLY A 232 -13.17 -8.52 5.48
CA GLY A 232 -12.08 -9.23 6.16
C GLY A 232 -12.32 -9.55 7.63
N ASP A 233 -11.25 -9.52 8.42
CA ASP A 233 -11.27 -9.70 9.86
C ASP A 233 -11.65 -8.39 10.55
N MET A 234 -12.82 -8.40 11.18
CA MET A 234 -13.41 -7.22 11.78
C MET A 234 -12.72 -6.81 13.08
N ASP A 235 -11.89 -7.67 13.69
CA ASP A 235 -11.05 -7.29 14.83
C ASP A 235 -9.94 -6.31 14.42
N SER A 236 -9.55 -6.34 13.15
CA SER A 236 -8.52 -5.46 12.58
C SER A 236 -9.03 -4.10 12.08
N VAL A 237 -10.35 -3.85 12.16
CA VAL A 237 -11.02 -2.64 11.67
C VAL A 237 -11.46 -1.75 12.84
N SER A 238 -11.37 -0.42 12.74
CA SER A 238 -11.91 0.46 13.80
C SER A 238 -13.43 0.56 13.77
N ASP A 239 -14.04 0.82 14.94
CA ASP A 239 -15.49 1.06 15.06
C ASP A 239 -15.97 2.21 14.16
N LYS A 240 -15.10 3.21 13.95
CA LYS A 240 -15.39 4.35 13.06
C LYS A 240 -15.53 3.90 11.61
N ALA A 241 -14.70 2.97 11.17
CA ALA A 241 -14.78 2.41 9.82
C ALA A 241 -15.99 1.47 9.69
N LEU A 242 -16.27 0.63 10.70
CA LEU A 242 -17.46 -0.24 10.71
C LEU A 242 -18.77 0.55 10.70
N LYS A 243 -18.83 1.69 11.42
CA LYS A 243 -20.00 2.59 11.46
C LYS A 243 -20.00 3.65 10.36
N SER A 244 -19.15 3.52 9.34
CA SER A 244 -19.01 4.53 8.27
C SER A 244 -20.20 4.56 7.30
N GLY A 245 -21.04 3.53 7.32
CA GLY A 245 -22.13 3.28 6.38
C GLY A 245 -21.74 2.35 5.21
N ALA A 246 -20.50 1.83 5.22
CA ALA A 246 -20.07 0.81 4.28
C ALA A 246 -20.85 -0.49 4.46
N GLU A 247 -21.03 -1.23 3.37
CA GLU A 247 -21.49 -2.61 3.41
C GLU A 247 -20.39 -3.51 4.01
N ILE A 248 -20.73 -4.36 4.98
CA ILE A 248 -19.75 -5.13 5.75
C ILE A 248 -19.80 -6.60 5.37
N ILE A 249 -18.69 -7.15 4.89
CA ILE A 249 -18.51 -8.56 4.57
C ILE A 249 -17.52 -9.17 5.56
N VAL A 250 -18.04 -9.93 6.52
CA VAL A 250 -17.23 -10.66 7.49
C VAL A 250 -16.66 -11.89 6.80
N HIS A 251 -15.34 -11.91 6.64
CA HIS A 251 -14.65 -13.05 6.06
C HIS A 251 -14.58 -14.17 7.09
N ALA A 252 -15.24 -15.29 6.79
CA ALA A 252 -15.22 -16.48 7.61
C ALA A 252 -14.36 -17.58 6.98
N TYR A 253 -13.72 -18.36 7.84
CA TYR A 253 -13.13 -19.63 7.46
C TYR A 253 -14.23 -20.66 7.18
N ARG A 254 -13.93 -21.68 6.38
CA ARG A 254 -14.88 -22.75 6.05
C ARG A 254 -15.37 -23.59 7.22
N ASP A 255 -14.62 -23.61 8.31
CA ASP A 255 -15.04 -24.27 9.55
C ASP A 255 -16.10 -23.46 10.32
N GLY A 256 -16.55 -22.32 9.75
CA GLY A 256 -17.57 -21.45 10.33
C GLY A 256 -17.00 -20.43 11.31
N ARG A 257 -15.70 -20.43 11.59
CA ARG A 257 -15.07 -19.38 12.39
C ARG A 257 -15.04 -18.08 11.60
N ALA A 258 -15.65 -17.05 12.16
CA ALA A 258 -15.69 -15.71 11.59
C ALA A 258 -15.05 -14.71 12.58
N PRO A 259 -13.75 -14.42 12.44
CA PRO A 259 -13.06 -13.43 13.28
C PRO A 259 -13.77 -12.08 13.28
N GLY A 260 -13.91 -11.48 14.46
CA GLY A 260 -14.63 -10.23 14.65
C GLY A 260 -16.15 -10.25 14.41
N LEU A 261 -16.79 -11.40 14.16
CA LEU A 261 -18.25 -11.49 13.97
C LEU A 261 -19.02 -10.97 15.20
N ALA A 262 -18.69 -11.48 16.39
CA ALA A 262 -19.32 -11.07 17.64
C ALA A 262 -19.21 -9.55 17.88
N ARG A 263 -18.07 -8.97 17.48
CA ARG A 263 -17.84 -7.52 17.58
C ARG A 263 -18.79 -6.73 16.67
N VAL A 264 -19.02 -7.19 15.44
CA VAL A 264 -19.93 -6.52 14.50
C VAL A 264 -21.39 -6.64 14.97
N GLU A 265 -21.76 -7.80 15.53
CA GLU A 265 -23.08 -8.03 16.15
C GLU A 265 -23.30 -7.10 17.36
N GLU A 266 -22.32 -6.99 18.26
CA GLU A 266 -22.38 -6.09 19.43
C GLU A 266 -22.49 -4.61 19.02
N LEU A 267 -21.83 -4.21 17.94
CA LEU A 267 -21.91 -2.85 17.41
C LEU A 267 -23.24 -2.56 16.69
N GLY A 268 -24.07 -3.58 16.46
CA GLY A 268 -25.36 -3.47 15.77
C GLY A 268 -25.23 -3.08 14.30
N VAL A 269 -24.14 -3.50 13.65
CA VAL A 269 -23.86 -3.17 12.24
C VAL A 269 -24.36 -4.31 11.35
N GLU A 270 -25.11 -3.96 10.31
CA GLU A 270 -25.57 -4.90 9.29
C GLU A 270 -24.38 -5.48 8.53
N HIS A 271 -24.34 -6.80 8.39
CA HIS A 271 -23.23 -7.50 7.80
C HIS A 271 -23.66 -8.79 7.11
N THR A 272 -22.82 -9.26 6.18
CA THR A 272 -22.96 -10.55 5.53
C THR A 272 -21.72 -11.38 5.84
N VAL A 273 -21.92 -12.62 6.29
CA VAL A 273 -20.82 -13.56 6.49
C VAL A 273 -20.53 -14.24 5.17
N PHE A 274 -19.29 -14.16 4.70
CA PHE A 274 -18.84 -14.85 3.50
C PHE A 274 -17.74 -15.84 3.86
N ALA A 275 -18.07 -17.14 3.72
CA ALA A 275 -17.18 -18.24 4.03
C ALA A 275 -16.42 -18.69 2.79
N ALA A 276 -15.14 -18.35 2.71
CA ALA A 276 -14.26 -18.74 1.61
C ALA A 276 -12.85 -18.97 2.13
N THR A 277 -12.07 -19.80 1.45
CA THR A 277 -10.63 -19.87 1.76
C THR A 277 -9.85 -18.84 0.95
N GLY A 278 -8.78 -18.34 1.55
CA GLY A 278 -7.89 -17.35 0.96
C GLY A 278 -7.69 -16.16 1.88
N THR A 279 -7.04 -15.10 1.38
CA THR A 279 -6.90 -13.86 2.15
C THR A 279 -8.10 -12.95 1.95
N SER A 280 -8.35 -12.03 2.90
CA SER A 280 -9.40 -11.00 2.77
C SER A 280 -9.21 -10.14 1.51
N GLU A 281 -7.95 -9.95 1.07
CA GLU A 281 -7.60 -9.23 -0.16
C GLU A 281 -8.08 -9.98 -1.41
N ASP A 282 -7.87 -11.29 -1.44
CA ASP A 282 -8.30 -12.15 -2.55
C ASP A 282 -9.82 -12.13 -2.69
N ILE A 283 -10.51 -12.25 -1.56
CA ILE A 283 -11.98 -12.20 -1.51
C ILE A 283 -12.49 -10.87 -2.03
N ALA A 284 -11.88 -9.76 -1.64
CA ALA A 284 -12.27 -8.44 -2.14
C ALA A 284 -12.09 -8.32 -3.66
N MET A 285 -11.01 -8.89 -4.22
CA MET A 285 -10.79 -8.93 -5.67
C MET A 285 -11.82 -9.83 -6.38
N LEU A 286 -12.15 -10.99 -5.82
CA LEU A 286 -13.14 -11.91 -6.37
C LEU A 286 -14.55 -11.30 -6.35
N ILE A 287 -14.93 -10.64 -5.25
CA ILE A 287 -16.18 -9.88 -5.13
C ILE A 287 -16.26 -8.81 -6.23
N ALA A 288 -15.21 -8.03 -6.40
CA ALA A 288 -15.17 -6.97 -7.41
C ALA A 288 -15.31 -7.53 -8.84
N ASP A 289 -14.60 -8.62 -9.15
CA ASP A 289 -14.65 -9.25 -10.47
C ASP A 289 -16.02 -9.87 -10.76
N SER A 290 -16.58 -10.64 -9.81
CA SER A 290 -17.90 -11.26 -9.93
C SER A 290 -19.03 -10.23 -10.03
N GLY A 291 -18.90 -9.10 -9.33
CA GLY A 291 -19.81 -7.96 -9.45
C GLY A 291 -19.75 -7.22 -10.80
N GLY A 292 -18.81 -7.58 -11.69
CA GLY A 292 -18.68 -7.00 -13.02
C GLY A 292 -17.89 -5.70 -13.06
N ALA A 293 -16.93 -5.52 -12.15
CA ALA A 293 -16.00 -4.40 -12.21
C ALA A 293 -15.31 -4.32 -13.59
N GLN A 294 -15.14 -3.10 -14.10
CA GLN A 294 -14.42 -2.85 -15.34
C GLN A 294 -12.90 -2.86 -15.12
N LEU A 295 -12.46 -2.33 -13.97
CA LEU A 295 -11.06 -2.19 -13.59
C LEU A 295 -10.95 -2.33 -12.07
N ILE A 296 -9.99 -3.11 -11.60
CA ILE A 296 -9.67 -3.30 -10.19
C ILE A 296 -8.28 -2.69 -9.96
N VAL A 297 -8.23 -1.62 -9.17
CA VAL A 297 -6.98 -0.97 -8.75
C VAL A 297 -6.64 -1.45 -7.35
N ALA A 298 -5.50 -2.09 -7.18
CA ALA A 298 -5.09 -2.63 -5.89
C ALA A 298 -4.00 -1.76 -5.24
N VAL A 299 -4.20 -1.40 -3.96
CA VAL A 299 -3.33 -0.50 -3.20
C VAL A 299 -2.71 -1.23 -2.03
N GLY A 300 -1.38 -1.16 -1.90
CA GLY A 300 -0.64 -1.82 -0.84
C GLY A 300 -0.45 -3.32 -1.07
N THR A 301 -0.63 -3.80 -2.30
CA THR A 301 -0.43 -5.22 -2.63
C THR A 301 1.04 -5.57 -2.79
N HIS A 302 1.38 -6.84 -2.57
CA HIS A 302 2.74 -7.36 -2.69
C HIS A 302 3.01 -7.75 -4.14
N VAL A 303 4.17 -7.35 -4.67
CA VAL A 303 4.44 -7.33 -6.13
C VAL A 303 5.52 -8.33 -6.51
N THR A 304 6.18 -9.01 -5.57
CA THR A 304 7.30 -9.90 -5.90
C THR A 304 7.16 -11.32 -5.34
N LEU A 305 7.74 -12.30 -6.04
CA LEU A 305 7.81 -13.70 -5.59
C LEU A 305 8.44 -13.82 -4.18
N LEU A 306 9.40 -12.96 -3.85
CA LEU A 306 10.06 -12.94 -2.54
C LEU A 306 9.09 -12.47 -1.45
N GLU A 307 8.38 -11.36 -1.67
CA GLU A 307 7.33 -10.89 -0.76
C GLU A 307 6.19 -11.92 -0.61
N PHE A 308 5.89 -12.66 -1.68
CA PHE A 308 4.96 -13.79 -1.64
C PHE A 308 5.47 -14.91 -0.72
N LEU A 309 6.74 -15.32 -0.86
CA LEU A 309 7.36 -16.37 -0.04
C LEU A 309 7.54 -15.95 1.44
N ASP A 310 7.70 -14.66 1.71
CA ASP A 310 7.90 -14.12 3.06
C ASP A 310 6.69 -14.27 3.98
N LYS A 311 5.48 -14.16 3.44
CA LYS A 311 4.24 -14.22 4.20
C LYS A 311 3.89 -15.61 4.75
N GLY A 312 4.74 -16.62 4.53
CA GLY A 312 4.41 -17.99 4.90
C GLY A 312 3.29 -18.55 4.03
N ARG A 313 3.05 -19.85 4.17
CA ARG A 313 2.30 -20.64 3.18
C ARG A 313 0.79 -20.41 3.17
N GLU A 314 0.23 -19.87 4.25
CA GLU A 314 -1.22 -19.70 4.41
C GLU A 314 -1.68 -18.43 3.65
N GLY A 315 -2.24 -18.63 2.44
CA GLY A 315 -2.79 -17.56 1.60
C GLY A 315 -2.03 -17.26 0.31
N MET A 316 -0.83 -17.83 0.10
CA MET A 316 -0.07 -17.61 -1.14
C MET A 316 -0.79 -18.12 -2.40
N SER A 317 -1.34 -19.33 -2.30
CA SER A 317 -2.01 -20.00 -3.42
C SER A 317 -3.28 -19.28 -3.87
N SER A 318 -4.06 -18.78 -2.91
CA SER A 318 -5.29 -18.04 -3.18
C SER A 318 -4.99 -16.72 -3.87
N THR A 319 -3.97 -15.98 -3.42
CA THR A 319 -3.58 -14.71 -4.04
C THR A 319 -3.07 -14.92 -5.45
N PHE A 320 -2.23 -15.94 -5.68
CA PHE A 320 -1.75 -16.25 -7.02
C PHE A 320 -2.88 -16.58 -8.00
N LEU A 321 -3.78 -17.50 -7.62
CA LEU A 321 -4.88 -17.92 -8.49
C LEU A 321 -5.93 -16.82 -8.69
N THR A 322 -6.23 -16.04 -7.65
CA THR A 322 -7.14 -14.90 -7.77
C THR A 322 -6.58 -13.88 -8.73
N ARG A 323 -5.29 -13.54 -8.64
CA ARG A 323 -4.64 -12.62 -9.59
C ARG A 323 -4.61 -13.16 -11.02
N LEU A 324 -4.46 -14.48 -11.21
CA LEU A 324 -4.60 -15.08 -12.54
C LEU A 324 -6.01 -14.93 -13.09
N LYS A 325 -7.05 -15.12 -12.26
CA LYS A 325 -8.45 -14.92 -12.66
C LYS A 325 -8.74 -13.46 -13.03
N VAL A 326 -8.40 -12.53 -12.15
CA VAL A 326 -8.75 -11.10 -12.32
C VAL A 326 -7.74 -10.31 -13.18
N GLY A 327 -6.67 -10.96 -13.62
CA GLY A 327 -5.47 -10.30 -14.19
C GLY A 327 -5.73 -9.41 -15.39
N SER A 328 -6.76 -9.69 -16.20
CA SER A 328 -7.14 -8.83 -17.34
C SER A 328 -7.74 -7.48 -16.93
N LYS A 329 -8.21 -7.37 -15.69
CA LYS A 329 -8.84 -6.18 -15.11
C LYS A 329 -8.06 -5.61 -13.93
N LEU A 330 -6.98 -6.25 -13.50
CA LEU A 330 -6.22 -5.86 -12.30
C LEU A 330 -5.04 -4.97 -12.66
N ILE A 331 -4.92 -3.84 -11.96
CA ILE A 331 -3.76 -2.94 -12.04
C ILE A 331 -3.30 -2.53 -10.65
N ASP A 332 -1.99 -2.42 -10.46
CA ASP A 332 -1.42 -1.92 -9.21
C ASP A 332 -1.50 -0.38 -9.13
N ALA A 333 -1.68 0.15 -7.91
CA ALA A 333 -1.70 1.58 -7.63
C ALA A 333 -0.51 2.34 -8.22
N LYS A 334 0.69 1.73 -8.19
CA LYS A 334 1.91 2.31 -8.79
C LYS A 334 1.74 2.48 -10.29
N GLY A 335 1.20 1.48 -10.98
CA GLY A 335 0.90 1.55 -12.42
C GLY A 335 -0.09 2.66 -12.74
N VAL A 336 -1.16 2.81 -11.95
CA VAL A 336 -2.13 3.91 -12.13
C VAL A 336 -1.47 5.27 -11.93
N SER A 337 -0.68 5.44 -10.88
CA SER A 337 -0.02 6.72 -10.59
C SER A 337 1.02 7.14 -11.64
N GLN A 338 1.65 6.18 -12.33
CA GLN A 338 2.61 6.45 -13.40
C GLN A 338 1.96 6.78 -14.75
N ILE A 339 0.80 6.19 -15.04
CA ILE A 339 0.09 6.38 -16.31
C ILE A 339 -0.82 7.60 -16.26
N TYR A 340 -1.36 7.92 -15.07
CA TYR A 340 -2.33 8.98 -14.92
C TYR A 340 -1.65 10.33 -14.63
N HIS A 341 -1.62 11.20 -15.64
CA HIS A 341 -1.31 12.62 -15.48
C HIS A 341 -2.60 13.42 -15.24
N THR A 342 -2.54 14.39 -14.32
CA THR A 342 -3.64 15.29 -13.98
C THR A 342 -4.27 15.93 -15.22
N ARG A 343 -5.56 15.69 -15.43
CA ARG A 343 -6.36 16.47 -16.37
C ARG A 343 -6.63 17.85 -15.80
N VAL A 344 -6.58 18.88 -16.65
CA VAL A 344 -6.88 20.27 -16.27
C VAL A 344 -8.32 20.32 -15.77
N SER A 345 -8.55 20.92 -14.60
CA SER A 345 -9.88 20.96 -13.98
C SER A 345 -10.87 21.70 -14.90
N ASN A 346 -12.09 21.17 -15.06
CA ASN A 346 -13.14 21.86 -15.82
C ASN A 346 -13.39 23.29 -15.30
N TRP A 347 -13.16 23.54 -14.01
CA TRP A 347 -13.25 24.89 -13.44
C TRP A 347 -12.16 25.82 -13.97
N GLN A 348 -10.94 25.33 -14.15
CA GLN A 348 -9.84 26.10 -14.75
C GLN A 348 -10.13 26.40 -16.22
N ILE A 349 -10.69 25.44 -16.96
CA ILE A 349 -11.15 25.64 -18.34
C ILE A 349 -12.28 26.68 -18.38
N MET A 350 -13.24 26.59 -17.46
CA MET A 350 -14.35 27.55 -17.37
C MET A 350 -13.85 28.95 -16.99
N LEU A 351 -12.92 29.08 -16.05
CA LEU A 351 -12.29 30.36 -15.70
C LEU A 351 -11.50 30.94 -16.87
N LEU A 352 -10.77 30.11 -17.62
CA LEU A 352 -10.05 30.52 -18.82
C LEU A 352 -11.01 30.99 -19.92
N ALA A 353 -12.10 30.25 -20.15
CA ALA A 353 -13.15 30.63 -21.09
C ALA A 353 -13.83 31.93 -20.66
N LEU A 354 -14.13 32.10 -19.36
CA LEU A 354 -14.73 33.31 -18.81
C LEU A 354 -13.78 34.51 -18.94
N ALA A 355 -12.49 34.32 -18.67
CA ALA A 355 -11.47 35.35 -18.88
C ALA A 355 -11.39 35.77 -20.35
N GLY A 356 -11.46 34.80 -21.28
CA GLY A 356 -11.53 35.07 -22.72
C GLY A 356 -12.80 35.84 -23.12
N LEU A 357 -13.97 35.45 -22.61
CA LEU A 357 -15.23 36.15 -22.84
C LEU A 357 -15.20 37.58 -22.29
N LEU A 358 -14.66 37.78 -21.09
CA LEU A 358 -14.48 39.10 -20.49
C LEU A 358 -13.54 39.97 -21.31
N ALA A 359 -12.45 39.40 -21.84
CA ALA A 359 -11.53 40.12 -22.73
C ALA A 359 -12.21 40.54 -24.04
N ILE A 360 -13.00 39.66 -24.67
CA ILE A 360 -13.79 39.99 -25.86
C ILE A 360 -14.81 41.08 -25.54
N PHE A 361 -15.54 40.95 -24.43
CA PHE A 361 -16.52 41.94 -24.00
C PHE A 361 -15.86 43.31 -23.78
N ALA A 362 -14.72 43.35 -23.07
CA ALA A 362 -13.96 44.57 -22.87
C ALA A 362 -13.50 45.20 -24.20
N ALA A 363 -13.04 44.39 -25.16
CA ALA A 363 -12.65 44.86 -26.48
C ALA A 363 -13.83 45.42 -27.30
N LEU A 364 -15.00 44.76 -27.25
CA LEU A 364 -16.22 45.26 -27.90
C LEU A 364 -16.71 46.56 -27.25
N TYR A 365 -16.66 46.64 -25.92
CA TYR A 365 -17.08 47.83 -25.18
C TYR A 365 -16.13 49.02 -25.45
N ALA A 366 -14.84 48.78 -25.61
CA ALA A 366 -13.84 49.82 -25.87
C ALA A 366 -13.84 50.32 -27.33
N THR A 367 -14.46 49.61 -28.27
CA THR A 367 -14.41 49.96 -29.70
C THR A 367 -15.76 50.49 -30.21
N PRO A 368 -15.79 51.54 -31.06
CA PRO A 368 -17.05 52.10 -31.58
C PRO A 368 -17.90 51.08 -32.37
N ALA A 369 -17.25 50.26 -33.20
CA ALA A 369 -17.93 49.18 -33.93
C ALA A 369 -18.48 48.10 -32.99
N GLY A 370 -17.76 47.78 -31.92
CA GLY A 370 -18.19 46.81 -30.91
C GLY A 370 -19.39 47.29 -30.10
N GLN A 371 -19.43 48.58 -29.73
CA GLN A 371 -20.61 49.18 -29.08
C GLN A 371 -21.85 49.13 -29.97
N THR A 372 -21.68 49.32 -31.28
CA THR A 372 -22.79 49.22 -32.25
C THR A 372 -23.30 47.77 -32.33
N LEU A 373 -22.40 46.79 -32.38
CA LEU A 373 -22.76 45.38 -32.38
C LEU A 373 -23.45 44.94 -31.07
N LEU A 374 -22.97 45.41 -29.92
CA LEU A 374 -23.60 45.15 -28.62
C LEU A 374 -25.00 45.76 -28.54
N GLY A 375 -25.19 46.96 -29.08
CA GLY A 375 -26.51 47.62 -29.16
C GLY A 375 -27.49 46.84 -30.04
N LEU A 376 -27.04 46.31 -31.19
CA LEU A 376 -27.87 45.47 -32.06
C LEU A 376 -28.25 44.14 -31.41
N LEU A 377 -27.31 43.52 -30.69
CA LEU A 377 -27.58 42.28 -29.93
C LEU A 377 -28.57 42.52 -28.79
N ALA A 378 -28.41 43.63 -28.04
CA ALA A 378 -29.33 44.00 -26.98
C ALA A 378 -30.75 44.22 -27.53
N ALA A 379 -30.88 44.97 -28.63
CA ALA A 379 -32.18 45.19 -29.29
C ALA A 379 -32.83 43.88 -29.76
N GLY A 380 -32.06 42.94 -30.32
CA GLY A 380 -32.58 41.64 -30.72
C GLY A 380 -33.00 40.74 -29.55
N ILE A 381 -32.33 40.85 -28.41
CA ILE A 381 -32.72 40.14 -27.17
C ILE A 381 -33.99 40.75 -26.59
N ASP A 382 -34.09 42.08 -26.55
CA ASP A 382 -35.29 42.78 -26.07
C ASP A 382 -36.51 42.43 -26.94
N ASP A 383 -36.36 42.40 -28.27
CA ASP A 383 -37.41 41.96 -29.20
C ASP A 383 -37.82 40.49 -28.95
N MET A 384 -36.86 39.61 -28.69
CA MET A 384 -37.14 38.20 -28.39
C MET A 384 -37.84 38.05 -27.03
N VAL A 385 -37.41 38.79 -26.01
CA VAL A 385 -38.01 38.79 -24.67
C VAL A 385 -39.43 39.37 -24.72
N ASP A 386 -39.65 40.44 -25.48
CA ASP A 386 -40.98 41.02 -25.65
C ASP A 386 -41.89 40.12 -26.48
N THR A 387 -41.35 39.40 -27.45
CA THR A 387 -42.08 38.35 -28.18
C THR A 387 -42.51 37.22 -27.24
N VAL A 388 -41.60 36.73 -26.37
CA VAL A 388 -41.91 35.70 -25.37
C VAL A 388 -42.89 36.22 -24.31
N ARG A 389 -42.74 37.45 -23.83
CA ARG A 389 -43.69 38.09 -22.90
C ARG A 389 -45.06 38.28 -23.53
N SER A 390 -45.13 38.57 -24.84
CA SER A 390 -46.38 38.66 -25.58
C SER A 390 -47.09 37.31 -25.69
N TRP A 391 -46.33 36.21 -25.79
CA TRP A 391 -46.84 34.84 -25.78
C TRP A 391 -47.32 34.38 -24.39
N VAL A 392 -46.70 34.87 -23.31
CA VAL A 392 -47.01 34.49 -21.92
C VAL A 392 -48.02 35.46 -21.25
N GLY A 393 -48.46 36.51 -21.94
CA GLY A 393 -49.57 37.37 -21.50
C GLY A 393 -49.21 38.41 -20.41
N LEU A 394 -47.93 38.67 -20.17
CA LEU A 394 -47.45 39.64 -19.18
C LEU A 394 -46.97 40.92 -19.89
N ARG A 395 -47.89 41.82 -20.23
CA ARG A 395 -47.53 43.18 -20.67
C ARG A 395 -47.38 44.10 -19.46
N PRO A 396 -46.28 44.87 -19.31
CA PRO A 396 -46.30 46.04 -18.45
C PRO A 396 -47.18 47.10 -19.12
N THR A 397 -48.19 47.59 -18.39
CA THR A 397 -49.03 48.72 -18.79
C THR A 397 -48.18 49.99 -18.84
N THR A 398 -47.99 50.55 -20.03
CA THR A 398 -47.48 51.91 -20.20
C THR A 398 -48.49 52.92 -19.63
N PRO A 399 -48.08 53.89 -18.78
CA PRO A 399 -48.99 54.96 -18.39
C PRO A 399 -49.17 55.90 -19.60
N ASN A 400 -50.43 56.08 -20.01
CA ASN A 400 -50.78 57.10 -21.00
C ASN A 400 -50.56 58.49 -20.39
N ILE A 401 -49.92 59.38 -21.15
CA ILE A 401 -49.89 60.83 -20.91
C ILE A 401 -51.25 61.43 -21.25
#